data_AF-A0A9C9JPL2-F1
#
_entry.id   AF-A0A9C9JPL2-F1
#
_cell.length_a   1.000
_cell.length_b   1.000
_cell.length_c   1.000
_cell.angle_alpha   90.00
_cell.angle_beta   90.00
_cell.angle_gamma   90.00
#
_symmetry.space_group_name_H-M   'P 1'
#
loop_
_entity.id
_entity.type
_entity.pdbx_description
1 polymer ?
#
loop_
_entity_poly.entity_id
_entity_poly.type
_entity_poly.pdbx_seq_one_letter_code
_entity_poly.pdbx_strand_id
1 'polypeptide(L)'
;MKKALLFIITVFITACGSTKKGTDRITDEKFKLCSDLKYDRLITVFYPDEEKRIFTENIHSLFENSLLKQGHLTEISKAGYSDLLEKVKRGEVDEKSTEQFKQELDFDPLLLFADSSFTSCYTMLIEELELVNKQSWFHQFRDAYWKFEADGDLDSDSSNQIKKALQLIPEEKFKEIEYRKLF
;
A
#
# COMPACT_ATOMS: atom_id res chain seq x y z
N MET A 1 43.84 25.73 -13.79
CA MET A 1 42.40 25.97 -14.00
C MET A 1 41.58 24.71 -14.31
N LYS A 2 42.08 23.69 -15.03
CA LYS A 2 41.33 22.44 -15.29
C LYS A 2 41.03 21.55 -14.06
N LYS A 3 41.88 21.57 -13.01
CA LYS A 3 41.70 20.74 -11.80
C LYS A 3 40.68 21.31 -10.80
N ALA A 4 40.48 22.64 -10.78
CA ALA A 4 39.49 23.28 -9.91
C ALA A 4 38.05 23.06 -10.42
N LEU A 5 37.86 23.01 -11.75
CA LEU A 5 36.57 22.72 -12.38
C LEU A 5 36.07 21.31 -12.05
N LEU A 6 36.98 20.33 -11.92
CA LEU A 6 36.63 18.94 -11.61
C LEU A 6 36.06 18.78 -10.19
N PHE A 7 36.60 19.54 -9.22
CA PHE A 7 36.15 19.51 -7.83
C PHE A 7 34.76 20.15 -7.64
N ILE A 8 34.45 21.21 -8.38
CA ILE A 8 33.14 21.87 -8.31
C ILE A 8 32.04 20.92 -8.82
N ILE A 9 32.30 20.15 -9.88
CA ILE A 9 31.33 19.18 -10.43
C ILE A 9 31.06 18.03 -9.45
N THR A 10 32.06 17.58 -8.67
CA THR A 10 31.88 16.46 -7.72
C THR A 10 31.06 16.85 -6.48
N VAL A 11 31.15 18.10 -6.03
CA VAL A 11 30.40 18.60 -4.87
C VAL A 11 28.91 18.82 -5.21
N PHE A 12 28.58 19.18 -6.44
CA PHE A 12 27.18 19.33 -6.86
C PHE A 12 26.44 17.98 -7.00
N ILE A 13 27.13 16.90 -7.36
CA ILE A 13 26.50 15.56 -7.51
C ILE A 13 26.17 14.94 -6.14
N THR A 14 26.98 15.23 -5.11
CA THR A 14 26.78 14.66 -3.76
C THR A 14 25.71 15.40 -2.94
N ALA A 15 25.49 16.69 -3.18
CA ALA A 15 24.45 17.47 -2.52
C ALA A 15 23.02 17.05 -2.91
N CYS A 16 22.79 16.68 -4.19
CA CYS A 16 21.49 16.21 -4.68
C CYS A 16 21.04 14.89 -4.03
N GLY A 17 21.99 14.02 -3.65
CA GLY A 17 21.68 12.75 -2.99
C GLY A 17 21.22 12.90 -1.55
N SER A 18 21.68 13.94 -0.84
CA SER A 18 21.31 14.17 0.56
C SER A 18 19.92 14.76 0.70
N THR A 19 19.54 15.71 -0.15
CA THR A 19 18.19 16.30 -0.15
C THR A 19 17.14 15.28 -0.59
N LYS A 20 17.42 14.47 -1.62
CA LYS A 20 16.49 13.42 -2.08
C LYS A 20 16.19 12.40 -0.96
N LYS A 21 17.21 11.92 -0.24
CA LYS A 21 17.03 11.01 0.91
C LYS A 21 16.24 11.65 2.05
N GLY A 22 16.41 12.95 2.28
CA GLY A 22 15.65 13.70 3.29
C GLY A 22 14.17 13.82 2.93
N THR A 23 13.86 14.15 1.68
CA THR A 23 12.49 14.24 1.17
C THR A 23 11.79 12.89 1.16
N ASP A 24 12.46 11.83 0.68
CA ASP A 24 11.88 10.48 0.65
C ASP A 24 11.48 10.02 2.07
N ARG A 25 12.35 10.25 3.07
CA ARG A 25 12.05 9.92 4.47
C ARG A 25 10.84 10.70 5.01
N ILE A 26 10.76 11.99 4.74
CA ILE A 26 9.62 12.82 5.19
C ILE A 26 8.32 12.32 4.54
N THR A 27 8.35 12.01 3.25
CA THR A 27 7.19 11.47 2.54
C THR A 27 6.72 10.16 3.17
N ASP A 28 7.64 9.23 3.48
CA ASP A 28 7.31 7.96 4.12
C ASP A 28 6.72 8.16 5.53
N GLU A 29 7.34 9.01 6.35
CA GLU A 29 6.86 9.33 7.70
C GLU A 29 5.45 9.94 7.66
N LYS A 30 5.18 10.82 6.69
CA LYS A 30 3.85 11.43 6.49
C LYS A 30 2.83 10.45 5.95
N PHE A 31 3.22 9.56 5.03
CA PHE A 31 2.35 8.50 4.53
C PHE A 31 1.88 7.59 5.66
N LYS A 32 2.84 7.09 6.45
CA LYS A 32 2.58 6.22 7.59
C LYS A 32 1.69 6.89 8.62
N LEU A 33 2.02 8.13 9.01
CA LEU A 33 1.19 8.90 9.94
C LEU A 33 -0.24 9.06 9.44
N CYS A 34 -0.44 9.35 8.15
CA CYS A 34 -1.78 9.42 7.58
C CYS A 34 -2.49 8.07 7.64
N SER A 35 -1.83 6.98 7.21
CA SER A 35 -2.39 5.62 7.25
C SER A 35 -2.80 5.22 8.66
N ASP A 36 -1.96 5.51 9.65
CA ASP A 36 -2.20 5.21 11.05
C ASP A 36 -3.36 6.03 11.61
N LEU A 37 -3.42 7.35 11.36
CA LEU A 37 -4.53 8.19 11.82
C LEU A 37 -5.87 7.82 11.18
N LYS A 38 -5.87 7.47 9.89
CA LYS A 38 -7.07 7.02 9.19
C LYS A 38 -7.56 5.70 9.75
N TYR A 39 -6.64 4.78 10.01
CA TYR A 39 -6.97 3.48 10.57
C TYR A 39 -7.43 3.55 12.03
N ASP A 40 -6.73 4.34 12.86
CA ASP A 40 -7.12 4.62 14.24
C ASP A 40 -8.55 5.16 14.30
N ARG A 41 -8.92 6.06 13.38
CA ARG A 41 -10.30 6.55 13.27
C ARG A 41 -11.29 5.45 12.90
N LEU A 42 -10.93 4.49 12.04
CA LEU A 42 -11.79 3.33 11.73
C LEU A 42 -12.09 2.53 13.00
N ILE A 43 -11.07 2.19 13.78
CA ILE A 43 -11.24 1.33 14.96
C ILE A 43 -11.75 2.06 16.22
N THR A 44 -11.58 3.39 16.32
CA THR A 44 -12.03 4.16 17.49
C THR A 44 -13.36 4.88 17.31
N VAL A 45 -13.72 5.23 16.07
CA VAL A 45 -14.95 6.00 15.78
C VAL A 45 -15.98 5.17 15.04
N PHE A 46 -15.56 4.41 14.03
CA PHE A 46 -16.49 3.69 13.16
C PHE A 46 -16.74 2.24 13.59
N TYR A 47 -15.77 1.62 14.27
CA TYR A 47 -15.87 0.27 14.81
C TYR A 47 -15.31 0.17 16.25
N PRO A 48 -15.86 0.93 17.22
CA PRO A 48 -15.36 0.95 18.59
C PRO A 48 -15.76 -0.31 19.36
N ASP A 49 -14.99 -1.38 19.19
CA ASP A 49 -15.14 -2.64 19.92
C ASP A 49 -13.85 -2.94 20.70
N GLU A 50 -13.81 -2.54 21.97
CA GLU A 50 -12.65 -2.72 22.84
C GLU A 50 -12.33 -4.20 23.11
N GLU A 51 -13.34 -5.09 23.12
CA GLU A 51 -13.10 -6.53 23.30
C GLU A 51 -12.35 -7.13 22.11
N LYS A 52 -12.54 -6.54 20.92
CA LYS A 52 -11.91 -6.97 19.67
C LYS A 52 -10.69 -6.14 19.28
N ARG A 53 -10.26 -5.19 20.10
CA ARG A 53 -9.22 -4.21 19.77
C ARG A 53 -7.92 -4.83 19.25
N ILE A 54 -7.47 -5.93 19.87
CA ILE A 54 -6.26 -6.62 19.43
C ILE A 54 -6.38 -7.17 18.00
N PHE A 55 -7.57 -7.62 17.60
CA PHE A 55 -7.84 -8.09 16.24
C PHE A 55 -7.96 -6.91 15.27
N THR A 56 -8.71 -5.88 15.66
CA THR A 56 -8.92 -4.71 14.80
C THR A 56 -7.62 -3.96 14.55
N GLU A 57 -6.75 -3.78 15.54
CA GLU A 57 -5.43 -3.15 15.35
C GLU A 57 -4.51 -3.92 14.37
N ASN A 58 -4.73 -5.24 14.21
CA ASN A 58 -3.85 -6.12 13.43
C ASN A 58 -4.54 -6.76 12.20
N ILE A 59 -5.72 -6.27 11.80
CA ILE A 59 -6.60 -7.00 10.86
C ILE A 59 -5.95 -7.34 9.53
N HIS A 60 -5.12 -6.43 8.98
CA HIS A 60 -4.48 -6.62 7.68
C HIS A 60 -3.46 -7.76 7.73
N SER A 61 -2.64 -7.80 8.78
CA SER A 61 -1.69 -8.91 8.99
C SER A 61 -2.40 -10.21 9.34
N LEU A 62 -3.53 -10.16 10.06
CA LEU A 62 -4.35 -11.34 10.30
C LEU A 62 -4.94 -11.90 8.99
N PHE A 63 -5.37 -11.04 8.08
CA PHE A 63 -5.88 -11.43 6.77
C PHE A 63 -4.77 -12.02 5.89
N GLU A 64 -3.60 -11.38 5.81
CA GLU A 64 -2.39 -11.93 5.16
C GLU A 64 -2.08 -13.34 5.67
N ASN A 65 -2.12 -13.55 6.99
CA ASN A 65 -1.87 -14.85 7.61
C ASN A 65 -2.95 -15.88 7.27
N SER A 66 -4.23 -15.48 7.22
CA SER A 66 -5.32 -16.37 6.84
C SER A 66 -5.16 -16.81 5.37
N LEU A 67 -4.84 -15.89 4.47
CA LEU A 67 -4.56 -16.20 3.06
C LEU A 67 -3.35 -17.12 2.88
N LEU A 68 -2.28 -16.94 3.67
CA LEU A 68 -1.13 -17.84 3.70
C LEU A 68 -1.52 -19.25 4.16
N LYS A 69 -2.29 -19.35 5.26
CA LYS A 69 -2.75 -20.61 5.83
C LYS A 69 -3.67 -21.38 4.87
N GLN A 70 -4.49 -20.65 4.10
CA GLN A 70 -5.36 -21.22 3.07
C GLN A 70 -4.59 -21.58 1.78
N GLY A 71 -3.34 -21.16 1.63
CA GLY A 71 -2.51 -21.41 0.45
C GLY A 71 -2.83 -20.49 -0.74
N HIS A 72 -3.66 -19.46 -0.53
CA HIS A 72 -3.97 -18.45 -1.54
C HIS A 72 -2.79 -17.49 -1.72
N LEU A 73 -2.23 -17.00 -0.62
CA LEU A 73 -0.97 -16.25 -0.62
C LEU A 73 0.20 -17.23 -0.38
N THR A 74 1.29 -17.09 -1.12
CA THR A 74 2.47 -17.97 -0.97
C THR A 74 3.53 -17.38 -0.05
N GLU A 75 3.73 -16.07 -0.11
CA GLU A 75 4.66 -15.31 0.72
C GLU A 75 4.28 -13.82 0.72
N ILE A 76 4.74 -13.08 1.74
CA ILE A 76 4.58 -11.62 1.81
C ILE A 76 5.65 -10.96 0.94
N SER A 77 5.46 -11.05 -0.38
CA SER A 77 6.31 -10.45 -1.40
C SER A 77 5.44 -9.96 -2.55
N LYS A 78 5.96 -9.08 -3.41
CA LYS A 78 5.23 -8.68 -4.62
C LYS A 78 4.93 -9.86 -5.54
N ALA A 79 5.80 -10.87 -5.57
CA ALA A 79 5.57 -12.08 -6.36
C ALA A 79 4.37 -12.87 -5.78
N GLY A 80 4.33 -13.03 -4.45
CA GLY A 80 3.20 -13.66 -3.76
C GLY A 80 1.88 -12.93 -3.97
N TYR A 81 1.87 -11.60 -3.86
CA TYR A 81 0.68 -10.79 -4.13
C TYR A 81 0.28 -10.82 -5.62
N SER A 82 1.25 -10.81 -6.53
CA SER A 82 0.95 -10.92 -7.96
C SER A 82 0.34 -12.27 -8.31
N ASP A 83 0.76 -13.36 -7.65
CA ASP A 83 0.16 -14.68 -7.79
C ASP A 83 -1.25 -14.71 -7.17
N LEU A 84 -1.44 -14.11 -5.99
CA LEU A 84 -2.75 -13.98 -5.36
C LEU A 84 -3.75 -13.27 -6.28
N LEU A 85 -3.37 -12.12 -6.87
CA LEU A 85 -4.22 -11.38 -7.81
C LEU A 85 -4.59 -12.21 -9.04
N GLU A 86 -3.69 -13.07 -9.52
CA GLU A 86 -3.99 -14.01 -10.60
C GLU A 86 -4.95 -15.11 -10.18
N LYS A 87 -4.80 -15.64 -8.97
CA LYS A 87 -5.73 -16.64 -8.42
C LYS A 87 -7.13 -16.05 -8.25
N VAL A 88 -7.25 -14.81 -7.75
CA VAL A 88 -8.54 -14.09 -7.68
C VAL A 88 -9.15 -13.96 -9.06
N LYS A 89 -8.39 -13.52 -10.06
CA LYS A 89 -8.85 -13.41 -11.44
C LYS A 89 -9.35 -14.75 -12.02
N ARG A 90 -8.68 -15.85 -11.69
CA ARG A 90 -9.09 -17.21 -12.12
C ARG A 90 -10.26 -17.78 -11.31
N GLY A 91 -10.78 -17.05 -10.32
CA GLY A 91 -11.84 -17.51 -9.41
C GLY A 91 -11.36 -18.59 -8.43
N GLU A 92 -10.05 -18.73 -8.23
CA GLU A 92 -9.45 -19.67 -7.28
C GLU A 92 -9.46 -19.13 -5.84
N VAL A 93 -9.65 -17.81 -5.69
CA VAL A 93 -9.92 -17.14 -4.42
C VAL A 93 -11.28 -16.47 -4.56
N ASP A 94 -12.26 -16.95 -3.82
CA ASP A 94 -13.63 -16.46 -3.87
C ASP A 94 -14.12 -16.02 -2.47
N GLU A 95 -15.40 -15.65 -2.38
CA GLU A 95 -16.07 -15.22 -1.16
C GLU A 95 -15.91 -16.22 0.01
N LYS A 96 -15.70 -17.51 -0.26
CA LYS A 96 -15.52 -18.52 0.77
C LYS A 96 -14.25 -18.28 1.58
N SER A 97 -13.20 -17.77 0.94
CA SER A 97 -11.92 -17.43 1.59
C SER A 97 -12.12 -16.32 2.62
N THR A 98 -12.90 -15.30 2.24
CA THR A 98 -13.27 -14.18 3.10
C THR A 98 -14.21 -14.62 4.22
N GLU A 99 -15.18 -15.50 3.93
CA GLU A 99 -16.10 -16.05 4.93
C GLU A 99 -15.37 -16.89 5.98
N GLN A 100 -14.38 -17.69 5.57
CA GLN A 100 -13.51 -18.40 6.52
C GLN A 100 -12.80 -17.44 7.47
N PHE A 101 -12.26 -16.33 6.96
CA PHE A 101 -11.61 -15.33 7.80
C PHE A 101 -12.58 -14.68 8.80
N LYS A 102 -13.81 -14.36 8.38
CA LYS A 102 -14.86 -13.85 9.27
C LYS A 102 -15.18 -14.83 10.39
N GLN A 103 -15.28 -16.11 10.08
CA GLN A 103 -15.52 -17.18 11.05
C GLN A 103 -14.34 -17.37 12.02
N GLU A 104 -13.10 -17.24 11.54
CA GLU A 104 -11.89 -17.28 12.39
C GLU A 104 -11.86 -16.13 13.41
N LEU A 105 -12.42 -14.98 13.04
CA LEU A 105 -12.44 -13.78 13.87
C LEU A 105 -13.67 -13.66 14.79
N ASP A 106 -14.76 -14.37 14.48
CA ASP A 106 -16.07 -14.21 15.13
C ASP A 106 -16.67 -12.80 14.99
N PHE A 107 -16.37 -12.11 13.88
CA PHE A 107 -17.03 -10.88 13.44
C PHE A 107 -16.75 -10.60 11.95
N ASP A 108 -17.53 -9.69 11.36
CA ASP A 108 -17.28 -9.19 10.00
C ASP A 108 -16.32 -7.98 10.03
N PRO A 109 -15.08 -8.12 9.51
CA PRO A 109 -14.10 -7.04 9.51
C PRO A 109 -14.19 -6.15 8.27
N LEU A 110 -15.19 -6.31 7.38
CA LEU A 110 -15.26 -5.62 6.08
C LEU A 110 -15.04 -4.11 6.18
N LEU A 111 -15.62 -3.45 7.20
CA LEU A 111 -15.48 -2.00 7.41
C LEU A 111 -14.05 -1.56 7.77
N LEU A 112 -13.17 -2.48 8.12
CA LEU A 112 -11.77 -2.22 8.44
C LEU A 112 -10.87 -2.23 7.19
N PHE A 113 -11.37 -2.69 6.05
CA PHE A 113 -10.67 -2.68 4.75
C PHE A 113 -11.12 -1.50 3.87
N ALA A 114 -11.31 -0.32 4.47
CA ALA A 114 -11.79 0.87 3.77
C ALA A 114 -10.69 1.50 2.89
N ASP A 115 -10.54 0.99 1.66
CA ASP A 115 -9.67 1.48 0.59
C ASP A 115 -9.55 3.02 0.49
N SER A 116 -10.67 3.73 0.47
CA SER A 116 -10.81 5.18 0.38
C SER A 116 -10.06 5.92 1.50
N SER A 117 -9.96 5.29 2.67
CA SER A 117 -9.21 5.84 3.81
C SER A 117 -7.72 5.88 3.50
N PHE A 118 -7.18 4.82 2.90
CA PHE A 118 -5.75 4.70 2.59
C PHE A 118 -5.37 5.39 1.28
N THR A 119 -6.20 5.30 0.24
CA THR A 119 -6.00 6.02 -1.01
C THR A 119 -5.91 7.52 -0.74
N SER A 120 -6.76 8.09 0.12
CA SER A 120 -6.69 9.52 0.48
C SER A 120 -5.32 9.99 1.03
N CYS A 121 -4.51 9.09 1.60
CA CYS A 121 -3.16 9.42 2.04
C CYS A 121 -2.19 9.69 0.88
N TYR A 122 -2.38 9.04 -0.27
CA TYR A 122 -1.63 9.37 -1.48
C TYR A 122 -2.01 10.77 -1.99
N THR A 123 -3.30 11.09 -2.02
CA THR A 123 -3.80 12.42 -2.40
C THR A 123 -3.24 13.51 -1.50
N MET A 124 -3.24 13.31 -0.17
CA MET A 124 -2.66 14.26 0.79
C MET A 124 -1.19 14.57 0.45
N LEU A 125 -0.37 13.56 0.21
CA LEU A 125 1.06 13.77 -0.07
C LEU A 125 1.32 14.49 -1.39
N ILE A 126 0.48 14.25 -2.40
CA ILE A 126 0.66 14.78 -3.76
C ILE A 126 0.06 16.18 -3.89
N GLU A 127 -1.18 16.37 -3.42
CA GLU A 127 -1.99 17.54 -3.74
C GLU A 127 -2.04 18.55 -2.58
N GLU A 128 -2.03 18.08 -1.33
CA GLU A 128 -2.13 18.98 -0.18
C GLU A 128 -0.75 19.40 0.33
N LEU A 129 0.18 18.46 0.42
CA LEU A 129 1.53 18.70 0.95
C LEU A 129 2.58 18.93 -0.13
N GLU A 130 2.25 18.63 -1.40
CA GLU A 130 3.15 18.77 -2.56
C GLU A 130 4.54 18.12 -2.36
N LEU A 131 4.61 17.04 -1.57
CA LEU A 131 5.86 16.33 -1.25
C LEU A 131 6.29 15.36 -2.35
N VAL A 132 5.39 15.07 -3.29
CA VAL A 132 5.54 14.03 -4.30
C VAL A 132 5.35 14.64 -5.69
N ASN A 133 6.38 14.53 -6.54
CA ASN A 133 6.26 14.93 -7.95
C ASN A 133 5.64 13.82 -8.82
N LYS A 134 5.23 14.20 -10.04
CA LYS A 134 4.58 13.28 -11.01
C LYS A 134 5.43 12.08 -11.43
N GLN A 135 6.76 12.18 -11.33
CA GLN A 135 7.67 11.09 -11.66
C GLN A 135 7.89 10.12 -10.50
N SER A 136 7.47 10.48 -9.28
CA SER A 136 7.59 9.60 -8.11
C SER A 136 6.74 8.35 -8.25
N TRP A 137 7.23 7.26 -7.67
CA TRP A 137 6.49 6.00 -7.59
C TRP A 137 5.17 6.15 -6.83
N PHE A 138 5.11 7.03 -5.80
CA PHE A 138 3.88 7.34 -5.07
C PHE A 138 2.78 7.87 -6.02
N HIS A 139 3.14 8.81 -6.90
CA HIS A 139 2.19 9.38 -7.86
C HIS A 139 1.79 8.36 -8.92
N GLN A 140 2.74 7.59 -9.45
CA GLN A 140 2.45 6.56 -10.45
C GLN A 140 1.59 5.43 -9.88
N PHE A 141 1.85 5.03 -8.62
CA PHE A 141 1.05 4.05 -7.88
C PHE A 141 -0.38 4.55 -7.77
N ARG A 142 -0.57 5.78 -7.26
CA ARG A 142 -1.87 6.45 -7.13
C ARG A 142 -2.64 6.41 -8.45
N ASP A 143 -2.01 6.82 -9.55
CA ASP A 143 -2.68 6.84 -10.86
C ASP A 143 -3.07 5.44 -11.35
N ALA A 144 -2.19 4.45 -11.17
CA ALA A 144 -2.48 3.07 -11.56
C ALA A 144 -3.60 2.45 -10.72
N TYR A 145 -3.56 2.65 -9.40
CA TYR A 145 -4.57 2.13 -8.48
C TYR A 145 -5.94 2.76 -8.73
N TRP A 146 -6.02 4.08 -8.91
CA TRP A 146 -7.30 4.75 -9.23
C TRP A 146 -7.88 4.30 -10.57
N LYS A 147 -7.03 4.01 -11.55
CA LYS A 147 -7.50 3.47 -12.82
C LYS A 147 -8.12 2.09 -12.62
N PHE A 148 -7.51 1.24 -11.79
CA PHE A 148 -8.10 -0.03 -11.40
C PHE A 148 -9.48 0.16 -10.73
N GLU A 149 -9.57 1.04 -9.73
CA GLU A 149 -10.82 1.35 -9.01
C GLU A 149 -11.94 1.86 -9.95
N ALA A 150 -11.58 2.72 -10.91
CA ALA A 150 -12.53 3.28 -11.86
C ALA A 150 -13.05 2.25 -12.88
N ASP A 151 -12.20 1.31 -13.28
CA ASP A 151 -12.55 0.29 -14.28
C ASP A 151 -13.31 -0.90 -13.64
N GLY A 152 -13.17 -1.12 -12.33
CA GLY A 152 -14.09 -1.90 -11.50
C GLY A 152 -14.09 -3.43 -11.68
N ASP A 153 -13.23 -3.98 -12.54
CA ASP A 153 -13.21 -5.43 -12.82
C ASP A 153 -11.81 -5.98 -13.12
N LEU A 154 -11.43 -7.08 -12.46
CA LEU A 154 -10.18 -7.82 -12.68
C LEU A 154 -10.18 -8.61 -14.00
N ASP A 155 -11.29 -8.70 -14.72
CA ASP A 155 -11.37 -9.45 -15.98
C ASP A 155 -10.79 -8.72 -17.22
N SER A 156 -10.36 -7.46 -17.10
CA SER A 156 -9.90 -6.64 -18.23
C SER A 156 -8.55 -5.92 -17.98
N ASP A 157 -8.29 -4.84 -18.73
CA ASP A 157 -7.12 -3.96 -18.57
C ASP A 157 -6.91 -3.46 -17.12
N SER A 158 -7.94 -3.50 -16.27
CA SER A 158 -7.87 -3.17 -14.84
C SER A 158 -7.03 -4.16 -14.03
N SER A 159 -7.03 -5.46 -14.36
CA SER A 159 -6.09 -6.42 -13.73
C SER A 159 -4.64 -6.06 -14.05
N ASN A 160 -4.38 -5.54 -15.25
CA ASN A 160 -3.07 -4.99 -15.58
C ASN A 160 -2.76 -3.74 -14.74
N GLN A 161 -3.75 -2.94 -14.36
CA GLN A 161 -3.54 -1.75 -13.53
C GLN A 161 -3.22 -2.07 -12.07
N ILE A 162 -3.95 -2.98 -11.40
CA ILE A 162 -3.64 -3.33 -10.00
C ILE A 162 -2.28 -4.02 -9.86
N LYS A 163 -1.92 -4.88 -10.83
CA LYS A 163 -0.57 -5.45 -10.90
C LYS A 163 0.48 -4.39 -11.20
N LYS A 164 0.20 -3.44 -12.09
CA LYS A 164 1.10 -2.32 -12.35
C LYS A 164 1.31 -1.48 -11.09
N ALA A 165 0.24 -1.20 -10.33
CA ALA A 165 0.32 -0.52 -9.05
C ALA A 165 1.24 -1.28 -8.09
N LEU A 166 1.04 -2.60 -7.93
CA LEU A 166 1.90 -3.46 -7.12
C LEU A 166 3.39 -3.34 -7.50
N GLN A 167 3.70 -3.38 -8.80
CA GLN A 167 5.08 -3.30 -9.29
C GLN A 167 5.73 -1.92 -9.08
N LEU A 168 4.95 -0.85 -8.97
CA LEU A 168 5.47 0.50 -8.77
C LEU A 168 5.99 0.74 -7.35
N ILE A 169 5.48 0.02 -6.34
CA ILE A 169 5.97 0.13 -4.96
C ILE A 169 7.43 -0.34 -4.91
N PRO A 170 8.40 0.38 -4.34
CA PRO A 170 9.75 -0.13 -4.16
C PRO A 170 9.79 -1.37 -3.24
N GLU A 171 10.68 -2.34 -3.46
CA GLU A 171 10.68 -3.58 -2.64
C GLU A 171 10.89 -3.32 -1.15
N GLU A 172 11.78 -2.40 -0.82
CA GLU A 172 12.02 -2.04 0.59
C GLU A 172 10.78 -1.44 1.25
N LYS A 173 9.93 -0.77 0.46
CA LYS A 173 8.66 -0.20 0.93
C LYS A 173 7.56 -1.24 1.02
N PHE A 174 7.52 -2.18 0.07
CA PHE A 174 6.55 -3.27 0.11
C PHE A 174 6.64 -4.12 1.38
N LYS A 175 7.78 -4.13 2.09
CA LYS A 175 7.94 -4.78 3.39
C LYS A 175 7.12 -4.14 4.52
N GLU A 176 6.75 -2.86 4.41
CA GLU A 176 5.95 -2.18 5.43
C GLU A 176 4.44 -2.33 5.13
N ILE A 177 3.66 -2.68 6.16
CA ILE A 177 2.24 -3.06 6.02
C ILE A 177 1.39 -1.92 5.44
N GLU A 178 1.72 -0.67 5.75
CA GLU A 178 1.00 0.51 5.26
C GLU A 178 0.94 0.61 3.73
N TYR A 179 1.91 0.04 3.02
CA TYR A 179 1.94 0.00 1.56
C TYR A 179 1.19 -1.20 0.97
N ARG A 180 0.75 -2.14 1.81
CA ARG A 180 0.00 -3.34 1.41
C ARG A 180 -1.48 -3.29 1.75
N LYS A 181 -1.94 -2.32 2.55
CA LYS A 181 -3.36 -2.18 2.97
C LYS A 181 -4.37 -1.96 1.84
N LEU A 182 -3.91 -1.72 0.61
CA LEU A 182 -4.75 -1.55 -0.58
C LEU A 182 -4.87 -2.82 -1.45
N PHE A 183 -4.27 -3.94 -1.02
CA PHE A 183 -4.36 -5.24 -1.69
C PHE A 183 -5.00 -6.27 -0.75
#